data_AF-A0A9D5UHV4-F1
#
_entry.id   AF-A0A9D5UHV4-F1
#
_cell.length_a   1.000
_cell.length_b   1.000
_cell.length_c   1.000
_cell.angle_alpha   90.00
_cell.angle_beta   90.00
_cell.angle_gamma   90.00
#
_symmetry.space_group_name_H-M   'P 1'
#
loop_
_entity.id
_entity.type
_entity.pdbx_description
1 polymer ?
#
loop_
_entity_poly.entity_id
_entity_poly.type
_entity_poly.pdbx_seq_one_letter_code
_entity_poly.pdbx_strand_id
1 'polypeptide(L)'
;FDQSVQLSQLQLDGIWFTQNNHEWRCDDSVSNCQVWSHAWINVQVSPVTISSTPNENPHELILTISGSVTEQVWLLFSNKGLLKSSSGNWYLIPPSQRQQLLPALR
;
A
#
# COMPACT_ATOMS: atom_id res chain seq x y z
N PHE A 1 9.71 0.21 -1.37
CA PHE A 1 10.15 -1.18 -1.65
C PHE A 1 11.53 -1.12 -2.27
N ASP A 2 12.52 -1.83 -1.73
CA ASP A 2 13.87 -1.88 -2.31
C ASP A 2 14.01 -3.10 -3.24
N GLN A 3 15.17 -3.26 -3.88
CA GLN A 3 15.39 -4.38 -4.80
C GLN A 3 15.29 -5.76 -4.12
N SER A 4 15.38 -5.83 -2.78
CA SER A 4 15.25 -7.04 -1.97
C SER A 4 13.83 -7.33 -1.48
N VAL A 5 12.92 -6.35 -1.49
CA VAL A 5 11.55 -6.46 -1.00
C VAL A 5 10.60 -5.93 -2.06
N GLN A 6 10.29 -6.76 -3.06
CA GLN A 6 9.38 -6.38 -4.15
C GLN A 6 7.94 -6.75 -3.80
N LEU A 7 7.00 -5.81 -3.96
CA LEU A 7 5.58 -6.08 -3.84
C LEU A 7 5.13 -7.02 -4.97
N SER A 8 4.39 -8.08 -4.67
CA SER A 8 3.79 -8.99 -5.66
C SER A 8 2.27 -8.88 -5.69
N GLN A 9 1.65 -8.58 -4.55
CA GLN A 9 0.20 -8.36 -4.43
C GLN A 9 -0.07 -7.31 -3.35
N LEU A 10 -1.16 -6.56 -3.56
CA LEU A 10 -1.71 -5.63 -2.59
C LEU A 10 -3.22 -5.75 -2.57
N GLN A 11 -3.81 -5.64 -1.39
CA GLN A 11 -5.23 -5.43 -1.20
C GLN A 11 -5.46 -4.25 -0.25
N LEU A 12 -6.30 -3.30 -0.66
CA LEU A 12 -6.72 -2.15 0.12
C LEU A 12 -8.24 -2.20 0.30
N ASP A 13 -8.70 -2.41 1.54
CA ASP A 13 -10.13 -2.56 1.87
C ASP A 13 -10.87 -3.55 0.96
N GLY A 14 -10.23 -4.67 0.60
CA GLY A 14 -10.81 -5.68 -0.29
C GLY A 14 -10.56 -5.46 -1.79
N ILE A 15 -10.14 -4.27 -2.20
CA ILE A 15 -9.78 -3.98 -3.60
C ILE A 15 -8.32 -4.36 -3.83
N TRP A 16 -8.04 -5.15 -4.86
CA TRP A 16 -6.72 -5.75 -5.03
C TRP A 16 -6.05 -5.39 -6.34
N PHE A 17 -4.72 -5.53 -6.34
CA PHE A 17 -3.94 -5.76 -7.54
C PHE A 17 -2.88 -6.83 -7.28
N THR A 18 -2.55 -7.61 -8.31
CA THR A 18 -1.48 -8.62 -8.27
C THR A 18 -0.65 -8.57 -9.54
N GLN A 19 0.61 -8.98 -9.40
CA GLN A 19 1.49 -9.21 -10.53
C GLN A 19 1.28 -10.64 -11.06
N ASN A 20 1.07 -10.77 -12.37
CA ASN A 20 1.03 -12.06 -13.07
C ASN A 20 1.90 -11.95 -14.34
N ASN A 21 2.91 -12.80 -14.48
CA ASN A 21 3.84 -12.78 -15.63
C ASN A 21 4.42 -11.40 -15.96
N HIS A 22 4.78 -10.62 -14.93
CA HIS A 22 5.28 -9.23 -15.01
C HIS A 22 4.23 -8.16 -15.36
N GLU A 23 2.97 -8.52 -15.58
CA GLU A 23 1.87 -7.58 -15.79
C GLU A 23 1.07 -7.38 -14.51
N TRP A 24 0.71 -6.13 -14.22
CA TRP A 24 -0.16 -5.80 -13.10
C TRP A 24 -1.62 -5.89 -13.53
N ARG A 25 -2.39 -6.66 -12.75
CA ARG A 25 -3.84 -6.77 -12.90
C ARG A 25 -4.50 -6.32 -11.61
N CYS A 26 -5.60 -5.59 -11.74
CA CYS A 26 -6.39 -5.12 -10.61
C CYS A 26 -7.77 -5.74 -10.65
N ASP A 27 -8.51 -5.57 -9.56
CA ASP A 27 -9.94 -5.83 -9.53
C ASP A 27 -10.67 -5.10 -10.69
N ASP A 28 -11.68 -5.75 -11.25
CA ASP A 28 -12.47 -5.22 -12.35
C ASP A 28 -13.19 -3.92 -11.99
N SER A 29 -13.40 -3.63 -10.71
CA SER A 29 -13.96 -2.36 -10.24
C SER A 29 -13.02 -1.17 -10.41
N VAL A 30 -11.72 -1.39 -10.63
CA VAL A 30 -10.71 -0.32 -10.64
C VAL A 30 -10.59 0.33 -12.02
N SER A 31 -10.64 1.67 -12.06
CA SER A 31 -10.51 2.48 -13.28
C SER A 31 -9.09 3.02 -13.51
N ASN A 32 -8.26 3.13 -12.46
CA ASN A 32 -6.90 3.69 -12.52
C ASN A 32 -5.80 2.64 -12.29
N CYS A 33 -6.01 1.38 -12.68
CA CYS A 33 -5.17 0.24 -12.30
C CYS A 33 -3.66 0.48 -12.49
N GLN A 34 -3.25 0.95 -13.67
CA GLN A 34 -1.84 1.19 -13.97
C GLN A 34 -1.22 2.29 -13.10
N VAL A 35 -1.96 3.37 -12.84
CA VAL A 35 -1.49 4.48 -12.00
C VAL A 35 -1.37 4.01 -10.55
N TRP A 36 -2.38 3.29 -10.07
CA TRP A 36 -2.44 2.81 -8.71
C TRP A 36 -1.34 1.79 -8.37
N SER A 37 -1.18 0.74 -9.20
CA SER A 37 -0.12 -0.25 -8.99
C SER A 37 1.26 0.38 -9.09
N HIS A 38 1.49 1.27 -10.07
CA HIS A 38 2.76 1.97 -10.22
C HIS A 38 3.09 2.85 -9.01
N ALA A 39 2.11 3.54 -8.44
CA ALA A 39 2.31 4.36 -7.25
C ALA A 39 2.77 3.52 -6.05
N TRP A 40 2.14 2.37 -5.82
CA TRP A 40 2.51 1.47 -4.73
C TRP A 40 3.88 0.81 -4.89
N ILE A 41 4.25 0.43 -6.11
CA ILE A 41 5.58 -0.16 -6.37
C ILE A 41 6.70 0.84 -6.07
N ASN A 42 6.46 2.12 -6.38
CA ASN A 42 7.44 3.19 -6.23
C ASN A 42 7.30 3.97 -4.91
N VAL A 43 6.37 3.59 -4.05
CA VAL A 43 6.14 4.31 -2.78
C VAL A 43 7.38 4.22 -1.91
N GLN A 44 7.80 5.38 -1.43
CA GLN A 44 8.87 5.54 -0.45
C GLN A 44 8.23 5.80 0.90
N VAL A 45 8.78 5.17 1.93
CA VAL A 45 8.30 5.32 3.29
C VAL A 45 9.50 5.53 4.21
N SER A 46 9.36 6.46 5.15
CA SER A 46 10.39 6.77 6.13
C SER A 46 9.88 6.39 7.53
N PRO A 47 10.69 5.72 8.39
CA PRO A 47 10.30 5.46 9.76
C PRO A 47 9.98 6.77 10.50
N VAL A 48 8.95 6.75 11.36
CA VAL A 48 8.55 7.90 12.16
C VAL A 48 8.08 7.46 13.54
N THR A 49 8.34 8.29 14.54
CA THR A 49 7.73 8.13 15.87
C THR A 49 6.53 9.07 15.96
N ILE A 50 5.36 8.55 16.28
CA ILE A 50 4.17 9.36 16.53
C ILE A 50 3.84 9.38 18.02
N SER A 51 3.37 10.52 18.52
CA SER A 51 3.00 10.70 19.93
C SER A 51 1.61 10.16 20.26
N SER A 52 0.75 10.02 19.26
CA SER A 52 -0.62 9.52 19.42
C SER A 52 -1.11 8.89 18.11
N THR A 53 -2.04 7.95 18.22
CA THR A 53 -2.67 7.33 17.06
C THR A 53 -3.52 8.39 16.34
N PRO A 54 -3.48 8.48 15.00
CA PRO A 54 -4.30 9.43 14.26
C PRO A 54 -5.79 9.23 14.55
N ASN A 55 -6.53 10.34 14.72
CA ASN A 55 -7.99 10.32 14.74
C ASN A 55 -8.53 10.23 13.30
N GLU A 56 -8.29 9.09 12.67
CA GLU A 56 -8.66 8.76 11.30
C GLU A 56 -8.95 7.25 11.26
N ASN A 57 -10.03 6.86 10.58
CA ASN A 57 -10.29 5.44 10.34
C ASN A 57 -9.26 4.91 9.35
N PRO A 58 -8.43 3.92 9.72
CA PRO A 58 -7.45 3.38 8.81
C PRO A 58 -8.11 2.50 7.75
N HIS A 59 -7.48 2.45 6.58
CA HIS A 59 -7.73 1.43 5.57
C HIS A 59 -6.91 0.18 5.91
N GLU A 60 -7.52 -0.99 5.76
CA GLU A 60 -6.79 -2.25 5.84
C GLU A 60 -5.94 -2.41 4.58
N LEU A 61 -4.64 -2.68 4.78
CA LEU A 61 -3.68 -2.85 3.71
C LEU A 61 -3.00 -4.22 3.85
N ILE A 62 -3.33 -5.16 2.97
CA ILE A 62 -2.69 -6.47 2.91
C ILE A 62 -1.62 -6.43 1.83
N LEU A 63 -0.40 -6.80 2.20
CA LEU A 63 0.78 -6.78 1.33
C LEU A 63 1.36 -8.19 1.21
N THR A 64 1.65 -8.62 -0.01
CA THR A 64 2.47 -9.81 -0.28
C THR A 64 3.73 -9.38 -1.00
N ILE A 65 4.86 -9.87 -0.52
CA ILE A 65 6.18 -9.60 -1.09
C ILE A 65 6.61 -10.80 -1.92
N SER A 66 7.23 -10.57 -3.08
CA SER A 66 7.79 -11.60 -3.95
C SER A 66 8.72 -12.54 -3.16
N GLY A 67 8.47 -13.85 -3.28
CA GLY A 67 9.23 -14.88 -2.57
C GLY A 67 8.75 -15.16 -1.15
N SER A 68 7.81 -14.38 -0.60
CA SER A 68 7.10 -14.69 0.64
C SER A 68 5.73 -15.28 0.34
N VAL A 69 5.40 -16.39 1.00
CA VAL A 69 4.02 -16.94 1.04
C VAL A 69 3.16 -16.31 2.14
N THR A 70 3.74 -15.42 2.95
CA THR A 70 3.04 -14.81 4.08
C THR A 70 2.56 -13.42 3.72
N GLU A 71 1.26 -13.22 3.85
CA GLU A 71 0.60 -11.91 3.76
C GLU A 71 0.91 -11.09 5.02
N GLN A 72 1.08 -9.79 4.86
CA GLN A 72 1.24 -8.85 5.96
C GLN A 72 0.07 -7.89 6.01
N VAL A 73 -0.59 -7.82 7.17
CA VAL A 73 -1.66 -6.85 7.41
C VAL A 73 -1.09 -5.57 8.01
N TRP A 74 -1.29 -4.47 7.32
CA TRP A 74 -0.86 -3.12 7.66
C TRP A 74 -2.11 -2.22 7.75
N LEU A 75 -1.93 -1.04 8.35
CA LEU A 75 -2.95 0.00 8.40
C LEU A 75 -2.47 1.24 7.66
N LEU A 76 -3.29 1.77 6.75
CA LEU A 76 -3.04 3.02 6.03
C LEU A 76 -3.96 4.12 6.55
N PHE A 77 -3.37 5.20 7.05
CA PHE A 77 -4.04 6.44 7.39
C PHE A 77 -3.81 7.43 6.23
N SER A 78 -4.65 7.35 5.21
CA SER A 78 -4.43 7.96 3.90
C SER A 78 -4.36 9.50 3.96
N ASN A 79 -5.18 10.13 4.81
CA ASN A 79 -5.21 11.59 4.97
C ASN A 79 -3.91 12.10 5.63
N LYS A 80 -3.35 11.35 6.56
CA LYS A 80 -2.06 11.69 7.20
C LYS A 80 -0.84 11.17 6.44
N GLY A 81 -1.05 10.24 5.50
CA GLY A 81 0.03 9.53 4.81
C GLY A 81 0.86 8.69 5.77
N LEU A 82 0.22 8.09 6.79
CA LEU A 82 0.90 7.23 7.76
C LEU A 82 0.58 5.76 7.46
N LEU A 83 1.58 4.91 7.68
CA LEU A 83 1.46 3.46 7.62
C LEU A 83 1.84 2.88 8.97
N LYS A 84 1.11 1.86 9.40
CA LYS A 84 1.46 1.03 10.55
C LYS A 84 1.67 -0.41 10.08
N SER A 85 2.85 -0.97 10.32
CA SER A 85 3.12 -2.38 10.01
C SER A 85 2.44 -3.33 10.99
N SER A 86 2.36 -4.61 10.60
CA SER A 86 1.92 -5.71 11.48
C SER A 86 2.75 -5.82 12.77
N SER A 87 4.03 -5.44 12.72
CA SER A 87 4.93 -5.38 13.87
C SER A 87 4.77 -4.11 14.74
N GLY A 88 3.87 -3.20 14.37
CA GLY A 88 3.58 -1.98 15.12
C GLY A 88 4.49 -0.78 14.83
N ASN A 89 5.39 -0.89 13.85
CA ASN A 89 6.24 0.23 13.42
C ASN A 89 5.44 1.23 12.59
N TRP A 90 5.81 2.50 12.71
CA TRP A 90 5.17 3.60 11.99
C TRP A 90 6.06 4.13 10.89
N TYR A 91 5.44 4.45 9.76
CA TYR A 91 6.11 5.03 8.60
C TYR A 91 5.30 6.19 8.03
N LEU A 92 6.00 7.13 7.40
CA LEU A 92 5.43 8.29 6.72
C LEU A 92 5.66 8.17 5.21
N ILE A 93 4.58 8.35 4.44
CA ILE A 93 4.60 8.51 3.00
C ILE A 93 4.78 10.02 2.68
N PRO A 94 5.75 10.40 1.83
CA PRO A 94 5.93 11.78 1.39
C PRO A 94 4.65 12.37 0.77
N PRO A 95 4.28 13.63 1.06
CA PRO A 95 3.07 14.26 0.50
C PRO A 95 2.92 14.14 -1.02
N SER A 96 4.02 14.21 -1.77
CA SER A 96 4.04 14.11 -3.23
C SER A 96 3.60 12.75 -3.78
N GLN A 97 3.64 11.68 -2.97
CA GLN A 97 3.32 10.32 -3.41
C GLN A 97 1.92 9.85 -3.01
N ARG A 98 1.21 10.61 -2.16
CA ARG A 98 -0.03 10.13 -1.52
C ARG A 98 -1.22 10.03 -2.46
N GLN A 99 -1.33 10.94 -3.42
CA GLN A 99 -2.55 11.12 -4.22
C GLN A 99 -2.92 9.90 -5.07
N GLN A 100 -1.95 9.06 -5.42
CA GLN A 100 -2.16 7.93 -6.34
C GLN A 100 -2.20 6.57 -5.63
N LEU A 101 -2.17 6.53 -4.29
CA LEU A 101 -2.19 5.28 -3.52
C LEU A 101 -3.60 4.72 -3.28
N LEU A 102 -4.64 5.45 -3.68
CA LEU A 102 -6.02 4.98 -3.58
C LEU A 102 -6.53 4.51 -4.96
N PRO A 103 -7.26 3.39 -5.01
CA PRO A 103 -7.93 2.96 -6.22
C PRO A 103 -9.07 3.94 -6.54
N ALA A 104 -9.22 4.27 -7.81
CA ALA A 104 -10.42 4.90 -8.34
C ALA A 104 -11.36 3.79 -8.80
N LEU A 105 -12.60 3.80 -8.33
CA LEU A 105 -13.62 2.81 -8.70
C LEU A 105 -14.42 3.31 -9.91
N ARG A 106 -15.05 2.38 -10.64
CA ARG A 106 -15.98 2.68 -11.76
C ARG A 106 -17.39 2.99 -11.27
#